data_AF-A0A1Q7X9L0-F1
#
_entry.id   AF-A0A1Q7X9L0-F1
#
_cell.length_a   1.000
_cell.length_b   1.000
_cell.length_c   1.000
_cell.angle_alpha   90.00
_cell.angle_beta   90.00
_cell.angle_gamma   90.00
#
_symmetry.space_group_name_H-M   'P 1'
#
loop_
_entity.id
_entity.type
_entity.pdbx_description
1 polymer ?
#
loop_
_entity_poly.entity_id
_entity_poly.type
_entity_poly.pdbx_seq_one_letter_code
_entity_poly.pdbx_strand_id
1 'polypeptide(L)'
;MRAGARVHLPVMVDGALLFFADPHAAISDGIISGTGVECDATVRARVALDKQRALDRPIIEVDDTVQVLGFGPTMEIATEDAARGAVDFFVAQTGLDRREAYMLLSIVGELRIGTSPRPVMAARLIVPRAVLAAASAGR
;
A
#
# COMPACT_ATOMS: atom_id res chain seq x y z
N MET A 1 -3.47 -5.29 7.32
CA MET A 1 -3.74 -3.96 7.92
C MET A 1 -3.98 -4.13 9.42
N ARG A 2 -3.74 -3.10 10.24
CA ARG A 2 -3.98 -3.16 11.70
C ARG A 2 -4.38 -1.80 12.26
N ALA A 3 -4.78 -1.75 13.53
CA ALA A 3 -5.06 -0.51 14.24
C ALA A 3 -3.86 0.45 14.18
N GLY A 4 -4.15 1.75 14.02
CA GLY A 4 -3.16 2.82 13.82
C GLY A 4 -2.79 3.07 12.34
N ALA A 5 -3.18 2.18 11.42
CA ALA A 5 -2.98 2.42 9.99
C ALA A 5 -3.96 3.49 9.47
N ARG A 6 -3.46 4.34 8.57
CA ARG A 6 -4.24 5.18 7.67
C ARG A 6 -4.18 4.56 6.28
N VAL A 7 -5.34 4.33 5.68
CA VAL A 7 -5.45 3.74 4.35
C VAL A 7 -6.08 4.76 3.42
N HIS A 8 -5.40 5.04 2.32
CA HIS A 8 -5.89 5.89 1.25
C HIS A 8 -6.38 4.99 0.13
N LEU A 9 -7.64 5.16 -0.27
CA LEU A 9 -8.28 4.39 -1.31
C LEU A 9 -8.75 5.33 -2.43
N PRO A 10 -8.64 4.93 -3.70
CA PRO A 10 -9.25 5.66 -4.80
C PRO A 10 -10.78 5.64 -4.68
N VAL A 11 -11.43 6.79 -4.84
CA VAL A 11 -12.89 6.88 -4.93
C VAL A 11 -13.28 6.64 -6.38
N MET A 12 -13.78 5.43 -6.67
CA MET A 12 -14.11 5.00 -8.04
C MET A 12 -15.58 5.21 -8.40
N VAL A 13 -16.45 5.44 -7.40
CA VAL A 13 -17.89 5.63 -7.56
C VAL A 13 -18.40 6.65 -6.55
N ASP A 14 -19.54 7.27 -6.85
CA ASP A 14 -20.21 8.21 -5.95
C ASP A 14 -20.49 7.59 -4.58
N GLY A 15 -20.19 8.35 -3.53
CA GLY A 15 -20.31 7.89 -2.14
C GLY A 15 -19.22 6.91 -1.69
N ALA A 16 -18.26 6.57 -2.56
CA ALA A 16 -17.13 5.64 -2.34
C ALA A 16 -17.49 4.19 -1.99
N LEU A 17 -18.64 3.94 -1.35
CA LEU A 17 -19.13 2.62 -0.91
C LEU A 17 -18.04 1.84 -0.15
N LEU A 18 -17.56 2.41 0.97
CA LEU A 18 -16.51 1.80 1.79
C LEU A 18 -17.04 0.56 2.54
N PHE A 19 -16.31 -0.55 2.48
CA PHE A 19 -16.59 -1.79 3.21
C PHE A 19 -15.40 -2.23 4.07
N PHE A 20 -15.71 -2.90 5.19
CA PHE A 20 -14.73 -3.59 6.05
C PHE A 20 -15.16 -5.05 6.17
N ALA A 21 -14.23 -5.98 5.99
CA ALA A 21 -14.49 -7.42 6.05
C ALA A 21 -13.20 -8.18 6.35
N ASP A 22 -13.33 -9.49 6.53
CA ASP A 22 -12.22 -10.45 6.62
C ASP A 22 -11.21 -10.15 7.74
N PRO A 23 -11.67 -9.92 8.99
CA PRO A 23 -10.76 -9.65 10.09
C PRO A 23 -10.05 -10.93 10.54
N HIS A 24 -8.76 -10.79 10.82
CA HIS A 24 -7.91 -11.86 11.32
C HIS A 24 -7.26 -11.44 12.64
N ALA A 25 -7.30 -12.29 13.65
CA ALA A 25 -6.58 -12.08 14.90
C ALA A 25 -5.05 -12.16 14.69
N ALA A 26 -4.62 -13.02 13.74
CA ALA A 26 -3.26 -13.10 13.24
C ALA A 26 -3.26 -13.62 11.80
N ILE A 27 -2.41 -13.04 10.94
CA ILE A 27 -2.22 -13.46 9.54
C ILE A 27 -0.79 -13.09 9.11
N SER A 28 -0.16 -13.96 8.31
CA SER A 28 1.17 -13.73 7.75
C SER A 28 1.08 -13.21 6.30
N ASP A 29 2.17 -12.63 5.80
CA ASP A 29 2.24 -12.12 4.43
C ASP A 29 2.00 -13.19 3.35
N GLY A 30 2.32 -14.45 3.66
CA GLY A 30 2.23 -15.56 2.71
C GLY A 30 0.99 -16.46 2.85
N ILE A 31 0.19 -16.31 3.92
CA ILE A 31 -1.07 -17.05 4.18
C ILE A 31 -1.10 -18.48 3.58
N ILE A 32 -0.08 -19.31 3.88
CA ILE A 32 0.20 -20.55 3.13
C ILE A 32 -0.94 -21.59 3.20
N SER A 33 -1.72 -21.56 4.28
CA SER A 33 -2.91 -22.37 4.50
C SER A 33 -4.15 -21.84 3.77
N GLY A 34 -4.07 -20.66 3.16
CA GLY A 34 -5.19 -19.93 2.56
C GLY A 34 -6.06 -19.17 3.56
N THR A 35 -5.79 -19.25 4.86
CA THR A 35 -6.54 -18.59 5.95
C THR A 35 -5.60 -18.14 7.06
N GLY A 36 -5.95 -17.07 7.77
CA GLY A 36 -5.31 -16.70 9.04
C GLY A 36 -6.07 -17.26 10.25
N VAL A 37 -5.92 -16.61 11.41
CA VAL A 37 -6.80 -16.86 12.56
C VAL A 37 -8.07 -16.03 12.37
N GLU A 38 -9.06 -16.61 11.69
CA GLU A 38 -10.36 -15.96 11.42
C GLU A 38 -11.09 -15.61 12.72
N CYS A 39 -11.71 -14.44 12.77
CA CYS A 39 -12.45 -14.01 13.95
C CYS A 39 -13.59 -13.04 13.61
N ASP A 40 -14.37 -12.65 14.62
CA ASP A 40 -15.23 -11.47 14.53
C ASP A 40 -14.44 -10.22 14.94
N ALA A 41 -14.81 -9.04 14.41
CA ALA A 41 -14.21 -7.78 14.82
C ALA A 41 -15.20 -6.62 14.80
N THR A 42 -15.00 -5.69 15.74
CA THR A 42 -15.63 -4.35 15.70
C THR A 42 -14.57 -3.33 15.31
N VAL A 43 -14.75 -2.67 14.16
CA VAL A 43 -13.81 -1.67 13.65
C VAL A 43 -14.30 -0.26 13.97
N ARG A 44 -13.44 0.54 14.61
CA ARG A 44 -13.63 1.99 14.76
C ARG A 44 -12.68 2.71 13.82
N ALA A 45 -13.21 3.36 12.79
CA ALA A 45 -12.45 4.12 11.82
C ALA A 45 -12.93 5.58 11.73
N ARG A 46 -12.01 6.48 11.39
CA ARG A 46 -12.35 7.83 10.93
C ARG A 46 -12.23 7.83 9.42
N VAL A 47 -13.30 8.23 8.74
CA VAL A 47 -13.34 8.36 7.29
C VAL A 47 -13.34 9.84 6.93
N ALA A 48 -12.49 10.24 5.99
CA ALA A 48 -12.39 11.58 5.47
C ALA A 48 -12.16 11.52 3.96
N LEU A 49 -12.67 12.53 3.24
CA LEU A 49 -12.47 12.66 1.80
C LEU A 49 -11.34 13.65 1.54
N ASP A 50 -10.27 13.19 0.88
CA ASP A 50 -9.21 14.04 0.35
C ASP A 50 -9.49 14.33 -1.13
N LYS A 51 -9.76 15.60 -1.44
CA LYS A 51 -10.01 16.06 -2.83
C LYS A 51 -8.76 16.57 -3.53
N GLN A 52 -7.64 16.71 -2.82
CA GLN A 52 -6.41 17.29 -3.34
C GLN A 52 -5.49 16.22 -3.96
N ARG A 53 -5.73 14.95 -3.66
CA ARG A 53 -4.88 13.85 -4.09
C ARG A 53 -5.71 12.77 -4.79
N ALA A 54 -5.58 12.72 -6.11
CA ALA A 54 -6.05 11.58 -6.89
C ALA A 54 -5.10 10.39 -6.69
N LEU A 55 -5.67 9.19 -6.56
CA LEU A 55 -4.94 7.93 -6.46
C LEU A 55 -5.47 6.97 -7.51
N ASP A 56 -4.59 6.12 -8.03
CA ASP A 56 -4.92 5.00 -8.90
C ASP A 56 -4.91 3.66 -8.13
N ARG A 57 -4.35 3.65 -6.92
CA ARG A 57 -4.13 2.45 -6.10
C ARG A 57 -4.22 2.74 -4.60
N PRO A 58 -4.37 1.70 -3.75
CA PRO A 58 -4.29 1.84 -2.31
C PRO A 58 -2.89 2.23 -1.85
N ILE A 59 -2.83 3.14 -0.87
CA ILE A 59 -1.62 3.51 -0.14
C ILE A 59 -1.88 3.32 1.34
N ILE A 60 -0.97 2.68 2.06
CA ILE A 60 -1.09 2.45 3.50
C ILE A 60 0.02 3.21 4.22
N GLU A 61 -0.36 4.09 5.14
CA GLU A 61 0.54 4.69 6.11
C GLU A 61 0.32 4.00 7.46
N VAL A 62 1.34 3.35 8.00
CA VAL A 62 1.27 2.72 9.32
C VAL A 62 2.64 2.80 9.97
N ASP A 63 2.63 3.07 11.28
CA ASP A 63 3.85 3.41 12.04
C ASP A 63 4.60 4.54 11.32
N ASP A 64 5.89 4.34 11.05
CA ASP A 64 6.77 5.26 10.32
C ASP A 64 6.99 4.85 8.86
N THR A 65 6.05 4.10 8.27
CA THR A 65 6.13 3.65 6.87
C THR A 65 5.03 4.23 5.99
N VAL A 66 5.32 4.28 4.70
CA VAL A 66 4.36 4.39 3.60
C VAL A 66 4.50 3.15 2.73
N GLN A 67 3.38 2.52 2.39
CA GLN A 67 3.34 1.25 1.67
C GLN A 67 2.48 1.43 0.42
N VAL A 68 3.08 1.18 -0.74
CA VAL A 68 2.41 1.29 -2.04
C VAL A 68 2.06 -0.10 -2.53
N LEU A 69 0.77 -0.34 -2.77
CA LEU A 69 0.28 -1.65 -3.15
C LEU A 69 0.32 -1.82 -4.67
N GLY A 70 0.59 -3.05 -5.10
CA GLY A 70 0.42 -3.50 -6.47
C GLY A 70 -0.32 -4.82 -6.55
N PHE A 71 -0.95 -5.05 -7.68
CA PHE A 71 -1.82 -6.21 -7.91
C PHE A 71 -1.57 -6.83 -9.28
N GLY A 72 -1.81 -8.14 -9.40
CA GLY A 72 -1.64 -8.83 -10.66
C GLY A 72 -2.13 -10.28 -10.61
N PRO A 73 -2.25 -10.95 -11.77
CA PRO A 73 -2.60 -12.37 -11.82
C PRO A 73 -1.47 -13.28 -11.33
N THR A 74 -0.23 -12.76 -11.24
CA THR A 74 0.93 -13.45 -10.68
C THR A 74 1.68 -12.55 -9.71
N MET A 75 2.54 -13.14 -8.88
CA MET A 75 3.35 -12.39 -7.91
C MET A 75 4.36 -11.46 -8.59
N GLU A 76 4.88 -11.85 -9.76
CA GLU A 76 5.79 -11.05 -10.57
C GLU A 76 5.11 -9.78 -11.05
N ILE A 77 3.88 -9.90 -11.59
CA ILE A 77 3.12 -8.74 -12.07
C ILE A 77 2.71 -7.84 -10.90
N ALA A 78 2.27 -8.42 -9.78
CA ALA A 78 1.92 -7.64 -8.59
C ALA A 78 3.14 -6.88 -8.03
N THR A 79 4.32 -7.50 -8.07
CA THR A 79 5.59 -6.87 -7.66
C THR A 79 5.98 -5.73 -8.59
N GLU A 80 5.91 -5.95 -9.90
CA GLU A 80 6.19 -4.91 -10.88
C GLU A 80 5.24 -3.73 -10.75
N ASP A 81 3.94 -4.00 -10.59
CA ASP A 81 2.93 -2.97 -10.37
C ASP A 81 3.18 -2.19 -9.07
N ALA A 82 3.54 -2.86 -7.96
CA ALA A 82 3.86 -2.20 -6.70
C ALA A 82 5.09 -1.29 -6.84
N ALA A 83 6.13 -1.75 -7.53
CA ALA A 83 7.35 -0.97 -7.76
C ALA A 83 7.10 0.23 -8.67
N ARG A 84 6.39 0.04 -9.79
CA ARG A 84 6.01 1.13 -10.70
C ARG A 84 5.16 2.17 -10.00
N GLY A 85 4.12 1.72 -9.29
CA GLY A 85 3.26 2.57 -8.48
C GLY A 85 4.03 3.35 -7.41
N ALA A 86 5.02 2.74 -6.77
CA ALA A 86 5.85 3.42 -5.79
C ALA A 86 6.73 4.50 -6.41
N VAL A 87 7.31 4.24 -7.58
CA VAL A 87 8.07 5.25 -8.33
C VAL A 87 7.18 6.43 -8.69
N ASP A 88 6.00 6.17 -9.27
CA ASP A 88 5.06 7.22 -9.65
C ASP A 88 4.56 8.02 -8.43
N PHE A 89 4.30 7.31 -7.33
CA PHE A 89 3.92 7.94 -6.07
C PHE A 89 5.03 8.86 -5.52
N PHE A 90 6.30 8.43 -5.55
CA PHE A 90 7.42 9.25 -5.08
C PHE A 90 7.66 10.46 -5.97
N VAL A 91 7.62 10.31 -7.30
CA VAL A 91 7.72 11.44 -8.23
C VAL A 91 6.61 12.46 -7.99
N ALA A 92 5.37 12.00 -7.76
CA ALA A 92 4.23 12.90 -7.52
C ALA A 92 4.26 13.61 -6.16
N GLN A 93 5.09 13.17 -5.22
CA GLN A 93 5.16 13.73 -3.86
C GLN A 93 6.48 14.41 -3.54
N THR A 94 7.45 14.35 -4.45
CA THR A 94 8.81 14.86 -4.24
C THR A 94 9.28 15.69 -5.43
N GLY A 95 10.50 16.22 -5.37
CA GLY A 95 11.15 16.85 -6.50
C GLY A 95 11.97 15.89 -7.38
N LEU A 96 11.97 14.59 -7.07
CA LEU A 96 12.79 13.60 -7.77
C LEU A 96 12.24 13.32 -9.16
N ASP A 97 13.15 13.10 -10.11
CA ASP A 97 12.78 12.50 -11.38
C ASP A 97 12.51 10.99 -11.23
N ARG A 98 11.96 10.39 -12.30
CA ARG A 98 11.59 8.96 -12.29
C ARG A 98 12.79 8.03 -12.09
N ARG A 99 13.98 8.39 -12.58
CA ARG A 99 15.20 7.59 -12.45
C ARG A 99 15.76 7.69 -11.04
N GLU A 100 15.78 8.89 -10.46
CA GLU A 100 16.20 9.13 -9.08
C GLU A 100 15.31 8.38 -8.10
N ALA A 101 13.99 8.50 -8.24
CA ALA A 101 13.03 7.76 -7.43
C ALA A 101 13.22 6.24 -7.57
N TYR A 102 13.39 5.73 -8.79
CA TYR A 102 13.63 4.31 -9.03
C TYR A 102 14.91 3.80 -8.34
N MET A 103 16.02 4.52 -8.47
CA MET A 103 17.29 4.15 -7.83
C MET A 103 17.19 4.22 -6.30
N LEU A 104 16.58 5.28 -5.75
CA LEU A 104 16.39 5.43 -4.31
C LEU A 104 15.57 4.27 -3.75
N LEU A 105 14.41 4.00 -4.35
CA LEU A 105 13.51 2.94 -3.91
C LEU A 105 14.13 1.54 -4.01
N SER A 106 15.05 1.32 -4.96
CA SER A 106 15.82 0.08 -5.05
C SER A 106 16.77 -0.16 -3.87
N ILE A 107 17.13 0.90 -3.12
CA ILE A 107 18.07 0.82 -2.00
C ILE A 107 17.31 0.75 -0.67
N VAL A 108 16.23 1.51 -0.55
CA VAL A 108 15.52 1.72 0.73
C VAL A 108 14.17 1.01 0.83
N GLY A 109 13.65 0.52 -0.30
CA GLY A 109 12.35 -0.13 -0.36
C GLY A 109 12.41 -1.59 0.11
N GLU A 110 11.50 -1.97 0.99
CA GLU A 110 11.28 -3.35 1.38
C GLU A 110 10.05 -3.89 0.65
N LEU A 111 10.27 -4.80 -0.30
CA LEU A 111 9.18 -5.46 -1.02
C LEU A 111 8.63 -6.63 -0.19
N ARG A 112 7.32 -6.64 0.02
CA ARG A 112 6.63 -7.76 0.67
C ARG A 112 5.49 -8.30 -0.18
N ILE A 113 5.32 -9.61 -0.11
CA ILE A 113 4.22 -10.31 -0.76
C ILE A 113 2.93 -10.20 0.06
N GLY A 114 1.80 -10.30 -0.62
CA GLY A 114 0.49 -10.52 -0.04
C GLY A 114 -0.21 -11.55 -0.91
N THR A 115 -0.12 -12.82 -0.52
CA THR A 115 -0.78 -13.88 -1.28
C THR A 115 -2.25 -13.95 -0.93
N SER A 116 -3.03 -14.48 -1.86
CA SER A 116 -4.44 -14.74 -1.68
C SER A 116 -4.74 -16.10 -2.29
N PRO A 117 -5.64 -16.91 -1.72
CA PRO A 117 -6.16 -18.10 -2.39
C PRO A 117 -7.04 -17.75 -3.62
N ARG A 118 -7.20 -16.47 -3.93
CA ARG A 118 -7.98 -15.92 -5.05
C ARG A 118 -7.08 -15.66 -6.27
N PRO A 119 -7.65 -15.48 -7.49
CA PRO A 119 -6.88 -15.28 -8.73
C PRO A 119 -6.17 -13.91 -8.84
N VAL A 120 -6.03 -13.17 -7.75
CA VAL A 120 -5.33 -11.89 -7.70
C VAL A 120 -4.30 -11.94 -6.59
N MET A 121 -3.06 -11.73 -7.00
CA MET A 121 -1.90 -11.58 -6.11
C MET A 121 -1.75 -10.11 -5.75
N ALA A 122 -1.26 -9.86 -4.53
CA ALA A 122 -0.87 -8.53 -4.08
C ALA A 122 0.62 -8.51 -3.71
N ALA A 123 1.25 -7.36 -3.88
CA ALA A 123 2.54 -7.05 -3.31
C ALA A 123 2.50 -5.62 -2.78
N ARG A 124 3.47 -5.26 -1.93
CA ARG A 124 3.63 -3.89 -1.46
C ARG A 124 5.08 -3.52 -1.35
N LEU A 125 5.42 -2.32 -1.80
CA LEU A 125 6.72 -1.71 -1.51
C LEU A 125 6.58 -0.83 -0.27
N ILE A 126 7.32 -1.17 0.78
CA ILE A 126 7.32 -0.49 2.08
C ILE A 126 8.52 0.45 2.10
N VAL A 127 8.29 1.72 2.42
CA VAL A 127 9.34 2.74 2.47
C VAL A 127 9.23 3.53 3.78
N PRO A 128 10.35 3.84 4.47
CA PRO A 128 10.31 4.72 5.62
C PRO A 128 9.77 6.11 5.25
N ARG A 129 8.82 6.64 6.02
CA ARG A 129 8.21 7.96 5.80
C ARG A 129 9.24 9.09 5.87
N ALA A 130 10.29 8.91 6.68
CA ALA A 130 11.40 9.85 6.77
C ALA A 130 12.12 10.04 5.42
N VAL A 131 12.25 8.98 4.61
CA VAL A 131 12.85 9.07 3.27
C VAL A 131 11.97 9.90 2.35
N LEU A 132 10.66 9.65 2.34
CA LEU A 132 9.73 10.45 1.55
C LEU A 132 9.80 11.94 1.96
N ALA A 133 9.79 12.23 3.26
CA ALA A 133 9.87 13.59 3.78
C ALA A 133 11.20 14.29 3.45
N ALA A 134 12.33 13.55 3.46
CA ALA A 134 13.63 14.08 3.07
C ALA A 134 13.67 14.42 1.58
N ALA A 135 13.23 13.48 0.72
CA ALA A 135 13.17 13.66 -0.72
C ALA A 135 12.24 14.82 -1.12
N SER A 136 11.07 14.96 -0.48
CA SER A 136 10.16 16.10 -0.70
C SER A 136 10.77 17.45 -0.31
N ALA A 137 11.74 17.46 0.60
CA ALA A 137 12.46 18.66 1.02
C ALA A 137 13.76 18.91 0.25
N GLY A 138 14.06 18.09 -0.78
CA GLY A 138 15.29 18.19 -1.57
C GLY A 138 16.57 17.84 -0.78
N ARG A 139 16.47 16.94 0.21
CA ARG A 139 17.57 16.49 1.06
C ARG A 139 17.88 15.01 0.85
#